data_AF-S5ZW55-F1
#
_entry.id   AF-S5ZW55-F1
#
_cell.length_a   1.000
_cell.length_b   1.000
_cell.length_c   1.000
_cell.angle_alpha   90.00
_cell.angle_beta   90.00
_cell.angle_gamma   90.00
#
_symmetry.space_group_name_H-M   'P 1'
#
loop_
_entity.id
_entity.type
_entity.pdbx_description
1 polymer ?
#
loop_
_entity_poly.entity_id
_entity_poly.type
_entity_poly.pdbx_seq_one_letter_code
_entity_poly.pdbx_strand_id
1 'polypeptide(L)'
;MFKNTRDVLNQIYQPLNEKRIELRTKLAEAFNGLKITDGFYNGHYHRNSAGQYQADSYPIPVISVMGLCDIEIDFDGITVTTKLSKNRIESFNWNNLQDVCFEVYGAEDYLTDYGNNRTIDDIKSKVLSSIEKEFFISFSLSVDSITEKVINLLNTLQQKYFYY
;
A
#
# COMPACT_ATOMS: atom_id res chain seq x y z
N MET A 1 13.63 -36.06 4.60
CA MET A 1 13.29 -35.92 3.17
C MET A 1 13.11 -34.43 2.92
N PHE A 2 13.95 -33.81 2.09
CA PHE A 2 13.76 -32.39 1.76
C PHE A 2 12.45 -32.24 0.98
N LYS A 3 11.58 -31.30 1.40
CA LYS A 3 10.38 -30.95 0.62
C LYS A 3 10.84 -30.50 -0.77
N ASN A 4 10.14 -30.93 -1.83
CA ASN A 4 10.44 -30.45 -3.17
C ASN A 4 10.21 -28.93 -3.21
N THR A 5 11.01 -28.20 -3.99
CA THR A 5 10.89 -26.74 -4.17
C THR A 5 9.45 -26.30 -4.45
N ARG A 6 8.69 -27.06 -5.25
CA ARG A 6 7.28 -26.75 -5.53
C ARG A 6 6.40 -26.79 -4.27
N ASP A 7 6.60 -27.79 -3.41
CA ASP A 7 5.82 -27.93 -2.18
C ASP A 7 6.16 -26.81 -1.18
N VAL A 8 7.44 -26.43 -1.12
CA VAL A 8 7.89 -25.30 -0.29
C VAL A 8 7.27 -23.99 -0.79
N LEU A 9 7.32 -23.73 -2.09
CA LEU A 9 6.71 -22.52 -2.68
C LEU A 9 5.21 -22.50 -2.46
N ASN A 10 4.50 -23.61 -2.70
CA ASN A 10 3.05 -23.68 -2.45
C ASN A 10 2.72 -23.39 -0.99
N GLN A 11 3.49 -23.94 -0.04
CA GLN A 11 3.27 -23.67 1.38
C GLN A 11 3.49 -22.20 1.74
N ILE A 12 4.48 -21.54 1.14
CA ILE A 12 4.78 -20.12 1.36
C ILE A 12 3.68 -19.23 0.75
N TYR A 13 3.24 -19.54 -0.47
CA TYR A 13 2.34 -18.69 -1.26
C TYR A 13 0.85 -18.89 -1.00
N GLN A 14 0.46 -20.06 -0.50
CA GLN A 14 -0.95 -20.37 -0.28
C GLN A 14 -1.64 -19.34 0.63
N PRO A 15 -1.07 -18.93 1.78
CA PRO A 15 -1.68 -17.91 2.63
C PRO A 15 -1.88 -16.56 1.92
N LEU A 16 -0.91 -16.14 1.10
CA LEU A 16 -0.98 -14.87 0.35
C LEU A 16 -2.11 -14.92 -0.69
N ASN A 17 -2.24 -16.05 -1.40
CA ASN A 17 -3.30 -16.23 -2.37
C ASN A 17 -4.69 -16.33 -1.72
N GLU A 18 -4.81 -17.01 -0.58
CA GLU A 18 -6.06 -17.08 0.19
C GLU A 18 -6.48 -15.68 0.66
N LYS A 19 -5.55 -14.90 1.22
CA LYS A 19 -5.80 -13.52 1.63
C LYS A 19 -6.20 -12.62 0.46
N ARG A 20 -5.55 -12.78 -0.70
CA ARG A 20 -5.93 -12.07 -1.94
C ARG A 20 -7.37 -12.39 -2.35
N ILE A 21 -7.76 -13.65 -2.37
CA ILE A 21 -9.12 -14.07 -2.76
C ILE A 21 -10.16 -13.50 -1.78
N GLU A 22 -9.88 -13.56 -0.47
CA GLU A 22 -10.71 -13.00 0.58
C GLU A 22 -10.93 -11.49 0.37
N LEU A 23 -9.83 -10.73 0.29
CA LEU A 23 -9.85 -9.28 0.10
C LEU A 23 -10.55 -8.89 -1.19
N ARG A 24 -10.18 -9.50 -2.33
CA ARG A 24 -10.77 -9.20 -3.63
C ARG A 24 -12.29 -9.37 -3.60
N THR A 25 -12.77 -10.49 -3.05
CA THR A 25 -14.21 -10.77 -2.95
C THR A 25 -14.92 -9.70 -2.14
N LYS A 26 -14.39 -9.37 -0.96
CA LYS A 26 -14.99 -8.40 -0.06
C LYS A 26 -14.93 -6.96 -0.60
N LEU A 27 -13.86 -6.61 -1.30
CA LEU A 27 -13.74 -5.32 -1.97
C LEU A 27 -14.73 -5.18 -3.12
N ALA A 28 -14.94 -6.23 -3.91
CA ALA A 28 -15.94 -6.23 -4.98
C ALA A 28 -17.38 -6.07 -4.45
N GLU A 29 -17.67 -6.64 -3.26
CA GLU A 29 -18.94 -6.43 -2.56
C GLU A 29 -19.08 -4.99 -2.03
N ALA A 30 -18.03 -4.46 -1.40
CA ALA A 30 -18.07 -3.15 -0.74
C ALA A 30 -18.02 -1.95 -1.69
N PHE A 31 -17.28 -2.05 -2.80
CA PHE A 31 -17.03 -0.95 -3.74
C PHE A 31 -17.70 -1.20 -5.09
N ASN A 32 -18.99 -1.53 -5.06
CA ASN A 32 -19.77 -1.77 -6.27
C ASN A 32 -19.69 -0.57 -7.23
N GLY A 33 -19.23 -0.80 -8.45
CA GLY A 33 -19.02 0.23 -9.48
C GLY A 33 -17.57 0.64 -9.71
N LEU A 34 -16.64 0.30 -8.81
CA LEU A 34 -15.20 0.40 -9.10
C LEU A 34 -14.72 -0.85 -9.83
N LYS A 35 -13.84 -0.67 -10.81
CA LYS A 35 -13.16 -1.79 -11.46
C LYS A 35 -12.05 -2.29 -10.53
N ILE A 36 -12.10 -3.58 -10.19
CA ILE A 36 -11.10 -4.23 -9.36
C ILE A 36 -10.39 -5.30 -10.19
N THR A 37 -9.07 -5.21 -10.25
CA THR A 37 -8.20 -6.20 -10.89
C THR A 37 -7.16 -6.71 -9.90
N ASP A 38 -6.57 -7.86 -10.19
CA ASP A 38 -5.49 -8.40 -9.36
C ASP A 38 -4.51 -9.22 -10.20
N GLY A 39 -3.31 -9.40 -9.66
CA GLY A 39 -2.23 -10.15 -10.31
C GLY A 39 -1.11 -10.47 -9.33
N PHE A 40 -0.04 -11.07 -9.83
CA PHE A 40 1.17 -11.36 -9.09
C PHE A 40 2.34 -10.63 -9.75
N TYR A 41 3.05 -9.80 -8.99
CA TYR A 41 4.07 -8.88 -9.49
C TYR A 41 5.36 -9.01 -8.68
N ASN A 42 6.51 -9.03 -9.34
CA ASN A 42 7.83 -9.07 -8.70
C ASN A 42 8.52 -7.70 -8.79
N GLY A 43 9.70 -7.58 -8.18
CA GLY A 43 10.48 -6.34 -8.18
C GLY A 43 10.07 -5.35 -7.10
N HIS A 44 9.25 -5.78 -6.13
CA HIS A 44 8.98 -5.02 -4.91
C HIS A 44 10.27 -4.93 -4.07
N TYR A 45 10.39 -3.87 -3.27
CA TYR A 45 11.56 -3.66 -2.43
C TYR A 45 11.16 -3.77 -0.95
N HIS A 46 11.93 -4.54 -0.18
CA HIS A 46 11.80 -4.57 1.28
C HIS A 46 13.12 -4.15 1.94
N ARG A 47 13.04 -3.71 3.19
CA ARG A 47 14.23 -3.46 4.01
C ARG A 47 14.74 -4.77 4.58
N ASN A 48 15.97 -5.13 4.24
CA ASN A 48 16.63 -6.31 4.81
C ASN A 48 17.07 -6.07 6.27
N SER A 49 17.66 -7.08 6.90
CA SER A 49 18.14 -7.02 8.29
C SER A 49 19.24 -5.98 8.54
N ALA A 50 19.93 -5.50 7.48
CA ALA A 50 20.88 -4.39 7.56
C ALA A 50 20.23 -3.01 7.34
N GLY A 51 18.90 -2.96 7.16
CA GLY A 51 18.13 -1.75 6.94
C GLY A 51 18.19 -1.19 5.51
N GLN A 52 18.78 -1.94 4.58
CA GLN A 52 18.93 -1.55 3.18
C GLN A 52 17.76 -2.08 2.35
N TYR A 53 17.29 -1.29 1.38
CA TYR A 53 16.29 -1.75 0.42
C TYR A 53 16.91 -2.74 -0.55
N GLN A 54 16.26 -3.90 -0.73
CA GLN A 54 16.63 -4.90 -1.73
C GLN A 54 15.41 -5.31 -2.55
N ALA A 55 15.62 -5.60 -3.84
CA ALA A 55 14.56 -6.00 -4.75
C ALA A 55 14.28 -7.50 -4.63
N ASP A 56 13.00 -7.85 -4.50
CA ASP A 56 12.55 -9.22 -4.48
C ASP A 56 12.31 -9.76 -5.90
N SER A 57 12.93 -10.92 -6.16
CA SER A 57 12.72 -11.63 -7.42
C SER A 57 11.41 -12.42 -7.44
N TYR A 58 10.86 -12.72 -6.25
CA TYR A 58 9.63 -13.46 -6.10
C TYR A 58 8.43 -12.52 -6.27
N PRO A 59 7.32 -12.98 -6.87
CA PRO A 59 6.15 -12.13 -7.02
C PRO A 59 5.30 -12.08 -5.75
N ILE A 60 4.55 -11.02 -5.49
CA ILE A 60 3.50 -10.97 -4.47
C ILE A 60 2.16 -10.62 -5.10
N PRO A 61 1.02 -11.01 -4.50
CA PRO A 61 -0.27 -10.61 -5.00
C PRO A 61 -0.54 -9.13 -4.76
N VAL A 62 -1.02 -8.45 -5.80
CA VAL A 62 -1.46 -7.05 -5.76
C VAL A 62 -2.89 -6.96 -6.30
N ILE A 63 -3.73 -6.23 -5.57
CA ILE A 63 -5.11 -5.90 -5.97
C ILE A 63 -5.16 -4.40 -6.30
N SER A 64 -5.53 -4.06 -7.53
CA SER A 64 -5.74 -2.69 -7.97
C SER A 64 -7.23 -2.34 -7.91
N VAL A 65 -7.57 -1.33 -7.10
CA VAL A 65 -8.88 -0.68 -7.09
C VAL A 65 -8.77 0.56 -7.97
N MET A 66 -9.19 0.42 -9.22
CA MET A 66 -8.93 1.41 -10.27
C MET A 66 -9.45 2.80 -9.88
N GLY A 67 -8.55 3.79 -9.93
CA GLY A 67 -8.84 5.17 -9.57
C GLY A 67 -8.75 5.48 -8.08
N LEU A 68 -8.38 4.51 -7.23
CA LEU A 68 -8.28 4.70 -5.78
C LEU A 68 -6.93 4.29 -5.20
N CYS A 69 -6.52 3.03 -5.37
CA CYS A 69 -5.29 2.50 -4.75
C CYS A 69 -4.85 1.15 -5.34
N ASP A 70 -3.60 0.82 -5.12
CA ASP A 70 -3.08 -0.55 -5.17
C ASP A 70 -2.95 -1.11 -3.74
N ILE A 71 -3.21 -2.41 -3.59
CA ILE A 71 -3.11 -3.15 -2.33
C ILE A 71 -2.13 -4.30 -2.52
N GLU A 72 -0.95 -4.20 -1.92
CA GLU A 72 0.08 -5.23 -1.92
C GLU A 72 -0.10 -6.12 -0.69
N ILE A 73 -0.05 -7.45 -0.89
CA ILE A 73 -0.18 -8.44 0.17
C ILE A 73 1.16 -9.18 0.25
N ASP A 74 2.00 -8.75 1.18
CA ASP A 74 3.33 -9.31 1.40
C ASP A 74 3.33 -10.26 2.61
N PHE A 75 4.46 -10.92 2.86
CA PHE A 75 4.68 -11.80 4.00
C PHE A 75 4.68 -11.05 5.33
N ASP A 76 5.15 -9.81 5.33
CA ASP A 76 5.31 -8.99 6.53
C ASP A 76 4.09 -8.07 6.80
N GLY A 77 3.21 -7.90 5.82
CA GLY A 77 2.09 -6.98 5.95
C GLY A 77 1.27 -6.76 4.69
N ILE A 78 0.24 -5.93 4.83
CA ILE A 78 -0.56 -5.42 3.72
C ILE A 78 -0.22 -3.94 3.57
N THR A 79 0.15 -3.54 2.36
CA THR A 79 0.41 -2.14 2.04
C THR A 79 -0.68 -1.62 1.11
N VAL A 80 -1.32 -0.51 1.47
CA VAL A 80 -2.26 0.19 0.59
C VAL A 80 -1.59 1.46 0.09
N THR A 81 -1.33 1.55 -1.21
CA THR A 81 -0.68 2.69 -1.84
C THR A 81 -1.68 3.48 -2.68
N THR A 82 -1.74 4.78 -2.46
CA THR A 82 -2.64 5.72 -3.13
C THR A 82 -1.88 7.02 -3.41
N LYS A 83 -2.53 8.01 -4.02
CA LYS A 83 -1.96 9.33 -4.32
C LYS A 83 -2.80 10.45 -3.74
N LEU A 84 -2.11 11.54 -3.41
CA LEU A 84 -2.69 12.87 -3.27
C LEU A 84 -1.89 13.89 -4.06
N SER A 85 -2.58 14.93 -4.54
CA SER A 85 -1.90 16.09 -5.09
C SER A 85 -1.27 16.95 -4.00
N LYS A 86 -0.24 17.72 -4.37
CA LYS A 86 0.44 18.68 -3.47
C LYS A 86 -0.55 19.56 -2.69
N ASN A 87 -1.48 20.19 -3.40
CA ASN A 87 -2.46 21.11 -2.83
C ASN A 87 -3.39 20.41 -1.82
N ARG A 88 -3.66 19.11 -2.03
CA ARG A 88 -4.45 18.32 -1.09
C ARG A 88 -3.66 18.00 0.16
N ILE A 89 -2.39 17.62 0.06
CA ILE A 89 -1.53 17.33 1.22
C ILE A 89 -1.44 18.52 2.19
N GLU A 90 -1.31 19.74 1.65
CA GLU A 90 -1.25 20.97 2.45
C GLU A 90 -2.50 21.16 3.32
N SER A 91 -3.67 20.98 2.73
CA SER A 91 -4.98 21.21 3.36
C SER A 91 -5.57 19.97 4.04
N PHE A 92 -4.94 18.81 3.88
CA PHE A 92 -5.46 17.56 4.44
C PHE A 92 -5.37 17.55 5.96
N ASN A 93 -6.47 17.11 6.60
CA ASN A 93 -6.50 16.86 8.03
C ASN A 93 -6.01 15.43 8.30
N TRP A 94 -4.73 15.31 8.66
CA TRP A 94 -4.05 14.04 8.89
C TRP A 94 -4.52 13.29 10.14
N ASN A 95 -5.25 13.94 11.05
CA ASN A 95 -5.87 13.25 12.20
C ASN A 95 -6.91 12.19 11.75
N ASN A 96 -7.42 12.28 10.52
CA ASN A 96 -8.29 11.24 9.94
C ASN A 96 -7.55 9.90 9.71
N LEU A 97 -6.22 9.88 9.80
CA LEU A 97 -5.37 8.72 9.51
C LEU A 97 -4.52 8.28 10.72
N GLN A 98 -4.79 8.83 11.92
CA GLN A 98 -3.95 8.63 13.11
C GLN A 98 -3.82 7.15 13.57
N ASP A 99 -4.74 6.28 13.17
CA ASP A 99 -4.76 4.87 13.56
C ASP A 99 -3.99 3.95 12.58
N VAL A 100 -3.35 4.53 11.57
CA VAL A 100 -2.61 3.80 10.53
C VAL A 100 -1.25 4.45 10.30
N CYS A 101 -0.19 3.63 10.32
CA CYS A 101 1.15 4.09 9.94
C CYS A 101 1.19 4.32 8.43
N PHE A 102 1.78 5.44 8.00
CA PHE A 102 1.91 5.75 6.59
C PHE A 102 3.25 6.40 6.24
N GLU A 103 3.59 6.28 4.97
CA GLU A 103 4.76 6.84 4.32
C GLU A 103 4.32 7.80 3.21
N VAL A 104 5.13 8.82 2.91
CA VAL A 104 4.87 9.76 1.80
C VAL A 104 6.13 9.88 0.96
N TYR A 105 6.02 9.60 -0.33
CA TYR A 105 7.14 9.66 -1.27
C TYR A 105 6.71 10.23 -2.63
N GLY A 106 7.67 10.62 -3.45
CA GLY A 106 7.42 11.25 -4.74
C GLY A 106 6.69 10.33 -5.73
N ALA A 107 5.75 10.88 -6.50
CA ALA A 107 5.12 10.15 -7.59
C ALA A 107 6.01 10.07 -8.85
N GLU A 108 6.87 11.07 -9.06
CA GLU A 108 7.85 11.07 -10.15
C GLU A 108 9.19 10.48 -9.69
N ASP A 109 9.64 10.85 -8.48
CA ASP A 109 10.83 10.28 -7.85
C ASP A 109 10.46 9.48 -6.59
N TYR A 110 10.18 8.20 -6.79
CA TYR A 110 9.77 7.26 -5.74
C TYR A 110 10.88 6.94 -4.72
N LEU A 111 12.11 7.41 -4.94
CA LEU A 111 13.22 7.26 -3.98
C LEU A 111 13.29 8.41 -2.98
N THR A 112 12.64 9.54 -3.27
CA THR A 112 12.63 10.69 -2.35
C THR A 112 11.57 10.50 -1.27
N ASP A 113 12.04 10.31 -0.05
CA ASP A 113 11.22 10.24 1.15
C ASP A 113 10.82 11.64 1.65
N TYR A 114 9.51 11.91 1.61
CA TYR A 114 8.89 13.13 2.11
C TYR A 114 8.28 12.96 3.51
N GLY A 115 7.96 11.75 3.98
CA GLY A 115 7.20 11.57 5.21
C GLY A 115 7.41 10.36 6.10
N ASN A 116 8.50 9.62 5.97
CA ASN A 116 8.74 8.47 6.85
C ASN A 116 9.21 8.94 8.23
N ASN A 117 8.46 8.57 9.28
CA ASN A 117 8.73 8.91 10.69
C ASN A 117 8.88 10.43 10.96
N ARG A 118 8.21 11.28 10.17
CA ARG A 118 8.21 12.74 10.34
C ARG A 118 6.91 13.25 10.93
N THR A 119 6.95 14.45 11.49
CA THR A 119 5.73 15.14 11.90
C THR A 119 4.94 15.57 10.67
N ILE A 120 3.63 15.78 10.83
CA ILE A 120 2.78 16.27 9.74
C ILE A 120 3.25 17.62 9.19
N ASP A 121 3.75 18.50 10.05
CA ASP A 121 4.23 19.82 9.65
C ASP A 121 5.51 19.71 8.80
N ASP A 122 6.42 18.79 9.14
CA ASP A 122 7.61 18.50 8.34
C ASP A 122 7.25 17.92 6.96
N ILE A 123 6.28 16.99 6.92
CA ILE A 123 5.76 16.41 5.67
C ILE A 123 5.24 17.53 4.77
N LYS A 124 4.37 18.40 5.30
CA LYS A 124 3.81 19.53 4.56
C LYS A 124 4.90 20.46 4.05
N SER A 125 5.85 20.85 4.90
CA SER A 125 6.94 21.74 4.52
C SER A 125 7.77 21.18 3.35
N LYS A 126 8.17 19.90 3.44
CA LYS A 126 8.94 19.26 2.36
C LYS A 126 8.13 19.13 1.07
N VAL A 127 6.89 18.65 1.16
CA VAL A 127 5.99 18.52 0.01
C VAL A 127 5.81 19.87 -0.69
N LEU A 128 5.57 20.95 0.05
CA LEU A 128 5.41 22.30 -0.52
C LEU A 128 6.68 22.82 -1.20
N SER A 129 7.87 22.44 -0.70
CA SER A 129 9.15 22.82 -1.31
C SER A 129 9.52 21.99 -2.55
N SER A 130 8.86 20.84 -2.76
CA SER A 130 9.12 19.96 -3.91
C SER A 130 8.63 20.58 -5.22
N ILE A 131 9.13 20.11 -6.36
CA ILE A 131 8.58 20.41 -7.69
C ILE A 131 7.44 19.47 -8.09
N GLU A 132 7.29 18.33 -7.40
CA GLU A 132 6.33 17.28 -7.75
C GLU A 132 4.88 17.74 -7.59
N LYS A 133 3.97 17.23 -8.43
CA LYS A 133 2.56 17.61 -8.39
C LYS A 133 1.72 16.67 -7.52
N GLU A 134 2.16 15.43 -7.41
CA GLU A 134 1.46 14.33 -6.77
C GLU A 134 2.46 13.53 -5.95
N PHE A 135 1.98 12.89 -4.91
CA PHE A 135 2.79 12.10 -3.99
C PHE A 135 2.05 10.80 -3.71
N PHE A 136 2.81 9.71 -3.67
CA PHE A 136 2.31 8.46 -3.16
C PHE A 136 2.20 8.53 -1.63
N ILE A 137 1.16 7.87 -1.12
CA ILE A 137 0.94 7.67 0.29
C ILE A 137 0.68 6.18 0.48
N SER A 138 1.57 5.54 1.24
CA SER A 138 1.50 4.10 1.49
C SER A 138 1.18 3.85 2.94
N PHE A 139 0.11 3.10 3.17
CA PHE A 139 -0.38 2.73 4.49
C PHE A 139 0.04 1.29 4.80
N SER A 140 0.73 1.08 5.91
CA SER A 140 1.15 -0.25 6.34
C SER A 140 0.18 -0.81 7.37
N LEU A 141 -0.36 -1.99 7.08
CA LEU A 141 -1.20 -2.78 7.96
C LEU A 141 -0.52 -4.11 8.28
N SER A 142 -0.75 -4.65 9.47
CA SER A 142 -0.29 -6.00 9.83
C SER A 142 -0.88 -7.05 8.88
N VAL A 143 -0.13 -8.12 8.60
CA VAL A 143 -0.61 -9.26 7.78
C VAL A 143 -1.87 -9.91 8.37
N ASP A 144 -2.00 -9.88 9.70
CA ASP A 144 -3.17 -10.37 10.44
C ASP A 144 -4.35 -9.39 10.44
N SER A 145 -4.23 -8.27 9.71
CA SER A 145 -5.31 -7.29 9.64
C SER A 145 -6.55 -7.93 9.03
N ILE A 146 -7.65 -7.86 9.78
CA ILE A 146 -8.94 -8.30 9.30
C ILE A 146 -9.34 -7.46 8.08
N THR A 147 -9.99 -8.11 7.12
CA THR A 147 -10.41 -7.50 5.84
C THR A 147 -11.23 -6.22 6.02
N GLU A 148 -12.04 -6.16 7.09
CA GLU A 148 -12.82 -4.97 7.46
C GLU A 148 -11.93 -3.73 7.70
N LYS A 149 -10.74 -3.90 8.28
CA LYS A 149 -9.81 -2.77 8.51
C LYS A 149 -9.31 -2.17 7.20
N VAL A 150 -9.01 -3.01 6.21
CA VAL A 150 -8.61 -2.58 4.87
C VAL A 150 -9.76 -1.84 4.19
N ILE A 151 -10.99 -2.38 4.26
CA ILE A 151 -12.18 -1.74 3.69
C ILE A 151 -12.45 -0.38 4.33
N ASN A 152 -12.35 -0.27 5.66
CA ASN A 152 -12.54 1.00 6.38
C ASN A 152 -11.49 2.05 5.99
N LEU A 153 -10.24 1.64 5.77
CA LEU A 153 -9.21 2.51 5.22
C LEU A 153 -9.62 2.99 3.82
N LEU A 154 -9.95 2.09 2.89
CA LEU A 154 -10.34 2.47 1.52
C LEU A 154 -11.58 3.38 1.48
N ASN A 155 -12.57 3.14 2.33
CA ASN A 155 -13.72 4.05 2.49
C ASN A 155 -13.27 5.45 2.90
N THR A 156 -12.33 5.54 3.85
CA THR A 156 -11.75 6.81 4.26
C THR A 156 -11.01 7.47 3.10
N LEU A 157 -10.17 6.74 2.36
CA LEU A 157 -9.44 7.25 1.20
C LEU A 157 -10.41 7.81 0.13
N GLN A 158 -11.47 7.07 -0.20
CA GLN A 158 -12.47 7.50 -1.17
C GLN A 158 -13.22 8.76 -0.71
N GLN A 159 -13.70 8.79 0.54
CA GLN A 159 -14.38 9.97 1.12
C GLN A 159 -13.49 11.21 1.21
N LYS A 160 -12.18 11.01 1.26
CA LYS A 160 -11.17 12.08 1.33
C LYS A 160 -10.56 12.43 -0.03
N TYR A 161 -11.08 11.85 -1.10
CA TYR A 161 -10.68 12.14 -2.49
C TYR A 161 -9.22 11.82 -2.79
N PHE A 162 -8.70 10.74 -2.20
CA PHE A 162 -7.50 10.08 -2.68
C PHE A 162 -7.77 9.39 -4.02
N TYR A 163 -6.72 9.13 -4.79
CA TYR A 163 -6.84 8.54 -6.13
C TYR A 163 -5.58 7.76 -6.51
N TYR A 164 -5.61 7.05 -7.63
CA TYR A 164 -4.44 6.33 -8.15
C TYR A 164 -4.41 6.27 -9.67
#